data_AF-A0A8H6J8Y1-F1
#
_entry.id   AF-A0A8H6J8Y1-F1
#
_cell.length_a   1.000
_cell.length_b   1.000
_cell.length_c   1.000
_cell.angle_alpha   90.00
_cell.angle_beta   90.00
_cell.angle_gamma   90.00
#
_symmetry.space_group_name_H-M   'P 1'
#
loop_
_entity.id
_entity.type
_entity.pdbx_description
1 polymer ?
#
loop_
_entity_poly.entity_id
_entity_poly.type
_entity_poly.pdbx_seq_one_letter_code
_entity_poly.pdbx_strand_id
1 'polypeptide(L)'
;MMASHDEKLEASSPTSDEEPVQDVKEDELPMDHGVTAWLQVLGSWILFANTWGLSNSFGVFQAYYSTNLLPDTDPSSIAWIGSIHLFLMMLVGVCAGWLLDAGHLRLILVCGTAMTSLGLFMLSLCTRYWQILLAQAFCVGMGSGLLGLTSVALIPLYFRRRRMIATGIAATGSSLAGIVYPIMERRLIASIGFPWAVRVFAFIVTGSLLVCIAIMRLRPNMKRRGVLIRLKHLRDVPYITFVIGQSLSPQLASHGMLLTERITAFALMMGSVYVPFFFVDAYAIRLGVDESTSFYLLSAMNAASLIGRLAPNWLADRYGGMTVMLPCCLASAVILFLFRFAHDLPGLVVVSVVYGFVSGGMVSLPPGTIANLTDDLAESGTRLGMGYTIASVGALIGNPIGGAAQRPRGDAAGDVQREFEGSWIFAGGFMMAAVVSMCVSRYFRTGSILRGKC
;
A
#
# COMPACT_ATOMS: atom_id res chain seq x y z
N MET A 1 -61.09 -57.94 22.95
CA MET A 1 -60.74 -56.51 23.10
C MET A 1 -59.56 -56.25 22.18
N MET A 2 -59.84 -55.98 20.89
CA MET A 2 -59.69 -54.64 20.25
C MET A 2 -58.22 -54.20 20.24
N ALA A 3 -57.39 -54.41 19.21
CA ALA A 3 -57.48 -53.99 17.80
C ALA A 3 -57.65 -52.47 17.63
N SER A 4 -56.54 -51.78 17.30
CA SER A 4 -56.52 -50.61 16.43
C SER A 4 -55.11 -50.39 15.85
N HIS A 5 -54.94 -50.86 14.62
CA HIS A 5 -54.10 -50.21 13.62
C HIS A 5 -54.60 -48.77 13.43
N ASP A 6 -53.67 -47.81 13.32
CA ASP A 6 -53.86 -46.63 12.49
C ASP A 6 -52.54 -46.35 11.78
N GLU A 7 -52.51 -46.77 10.52
CA GLU A 7 -51.52 -46.45 9.50
C GLU A 7 -52.02 -45.22 8.75
N LYS A 8 -51.31 -44.10 8.79
CA LYS A 8 -51.47 -43.01 7.80
C LYS A 8 -50.17 -42.26 7.54
N LEU A 9 -49.73 -42.43 6.29
CA LEU A 9 -49.09 -41.48 5.38
C LEU A 9 -47.58 -41.20 5.51
N GLU A 10 -46.88 -41.87 4.59
CA GLU A 10 -45.68 -41.45 3.90
C GLU A 10 -45.61 -39.93 3.63
N ALA A 11 -44.46 -39.35 3.94
CA ALA A 11 -43.91 -38.22 3.20
C ALA A 11 -42.42 -38.48 2.94
N SER A 12 -42.15 -39.07 1.79
CA SER A 12 -40.83 -39.18 1.17
C SER A 12 -40.27 -37.80 0.81
N SER A 13 -39.03 -37.47 1.22
CA SER A 13 -38.07 -36.64 0.46
C SER A 13 -36.72 -36.55 1.22
N PRO A 14 -35.61 -36.23 0.56
CA PRO A 14 -34.80 -37.16 -0.21
C PRO A 14 -33.44 -37.40 0.47
N THR A 15 -32.90 -38.59 0.29
CA THR A 15 -31.47 -38.86 0.39
C THR A 15 -30.74 -37.99 -0.64
N SER A 16 -30.12 -36.91 -0.20
CA SER A 16 -28.98 -36.33 -0.92
C SER A 16 -27.72 -36.91 -0.31
N ASP A 17 -27.02 -37.70 -1.11
CA ASP A 17 -25.63 -38.08 -0.91
C ASP A 17 -24.79 -36.79 -0.76
N GLU A 18 -24.66 -36.29 0.47
CA GLU A 18 -23.55 -35.43 0.82
C GLU A 18 -22.33 -36.34 0.98
N GLU A 19 -21.56 -36.46 -0.10
CA GLU A 19 -20.16 -36.88 0.02
C GLU A 19 -19.54 -36.07 1.16
N PRO A 20 -18.96 -36.70 2.20
CA PRO A 20 -18.28 -35.95 3.22
C PRO A 20 -17.12 -35.23 2.54
N VAL A 21 -17.20 -33.91 2.45
CA VAL A 21 -16.08 -33.06 2.08
C VAL A 21 -14.94 -33.46 3.01
N GLN A 22 -13.99 -34.22 2.48
CA GLN A 22 -12.81 -34.64 3.21
C GLN A 22 -12.15 -33.36 3.73
N ASP A 23 -12.25 -33.16 5.05
CA ASP A 23 -11.41 -32.23 5.81
C ASP A 23 -9.96 -32.76 5.68
N VAL A 24 -9.34 -32.49 4.53
CA VAL A 24 -7.90 -32.58 4.37
C VAL A 24 -7.34 -31.59 5.39
N LYS A 25 -6.67 -32.11 6.41
CA LYS A 25 -5.99 -31.30 7.44
C LYS A 25 -5.17 -30.22 6.72
N GLU A 26 -5.36 -28.95 7.11
CA GLU A 26 -4.68 -27.76 6.55
C GLU A 26 -3.14 -27.90 6.49
N ASP A 27 -2.56 -28.85 7.24
CA ASP A 27 -1.14 -29.18 7.27
C ASP A 27 -0.60 -30.01 6.08
N GLU A 28 -1.44 -30.59 5.21
CA GLU A 28 -0.96 -31.47 4.12
C GLU A 28 -0.65 -30.79 2.78
N LEU A 29 -1.09 -29.55 2.55
CA LEU A 29 -0.79 -28.88 1.28
C LEU A 29 0.61 -28.24 1.32
N PRO A 30 1.53 -28.58 0.39
CA PRO A 30 2.89 -28.03 0.39
C PRO A 30 2.85 -26.51 0.29
N MET A 31 3.38 -25.84 1.32
CA MET A 31 3.62 -24.40 1.39
C MET A 31 5.06 -24.10 0.98
N ASP A 32 5.34 -22.88 0.53
CA ASP A 32 6.69 -22.38 0.20
C ASP A 32 7.39 -23.06 -1.02
N HIS A 33 6.73 -24.01 -1.69
CA HIS A 33 7.30 -24.78 -2.81
C HIS A 33 6.40 -24.79 -4.05
N GLY A 34 7.02 -24.96 -5.23
CA GLY A 34 6.32 -25.19 -6.50
C GLY A 34 6.16 -23.95 -7.39
N VAL A 35 6.02 -24.20 -8.69
CA VAL A 35 5.85 -23.17 -9.73
C VAL A 35 4.59 -22.34 -9.48
N THR A 36 3.51 -22.97 -9.01
CA THR A 36 2.24 -22.31 -8.71
C THR A 36 2.37 -21.19 -7.67
N ALA A 37 3.13 -21.41 -6.60
CA ALA A 37 3.38 -20.42 -5.56
C ALA A 37 4.19 -19.23 -6.09
N TRP A 38 5.25 -19.50 -6.87
CA TRP A 38 6.06 -18.43 -7.48
C TRP A 38 5.33 -17.67 -8.60
N LEU A 39 4.41 -18.31 -9.32
CA LEU A 39 3.52 -17.62 -10.25
C LEU A 39 2.59 -16.64 -9.53
N GLN A 40 2.20 -16.91 -8.28
CA GLN A 40 1.46 -15.94 -7.48
C GLN A 40 2.34 -14.74 -7.10
N VAL A 41 3.61 -14.98 -6.75
CA VAL A 41 4.57 -13.88 -6.51
C VAL A 41 4.76 -13.03 -7.75
N LEU A 42 4.88 -13.64 -8.93
CA LEU A 42 4.98 -12.92 -10.21
C LEU A 42 3.70 -12.11 -10.50
N GLY A 43 2.53 -12.70 -10.30
CA GLY A 43 1.25 -11.99 -10.43
C GLY A 43 1.16 -10.79 -9.48
N SER A 44 1.50 -11.01 -8.20
CA SER A 44 1.57 -9.95 -7.20
C SER A 44 2.58 -8.87 -7.57
N TRP A 45 3.73 -9.21 -8.15
CA TRP A 45 4.74 -8.28 -8.61
C TRP A 45 4.21 -7.35 -9.71
N ILE A 46 3.50 -7.91 -10.69
CA ILE A 46 2.85 -7.13 -11.76
C ILE A 46 1.71 -6.26 -11.19
N LEU A 47 0.92 -6.77 -10.25
CA LEU A 47 -0.11 -5.95 -9.58
C LEU A 47 0.52 -4.79 -8.79
N PHE A 48 1.63 -5.02 -8.06
CA PHE A 48 2.37 -3.97 -7.38
C PHE A 48 2.88 -2.90 -8.35
N ALA A 49 3.46 -3.31 -9.47
CA ALA A 49 3.91 -2.41 -10.52
C ALA A 49 2.78 -1.50 -11.04
N ASN A 50 1.61 -2.07 -11.32
CA ASN A 50 0.47 -1.35 -11.91
C ASN A 50 -0.42 -0.59 -10.92
N THR A 51 -0.16 -0.69 -9.61
CA THR A 51 -0.96 0.00 -8.58
C THR A 51 -0.10 1.03 -7.86
N TRP A 52 0.80 0.57 -7.00
CA TRP A 52 1.74 1.41 -6.27
C TRP A 52 2.75 2.08 -7.20
N GLY A 53 3.24 1.37 -8.24
CA GLY A 53 4.17 1.95 -9.21
C GLY A 53 3.54 3.02 -10.08
N LEU A 54 2.29 2.80 -10.50
CA LEU A 54 1.47 3.79 -11.20
C LEU A 54 1.27 5.06 -10.35
N SER A 55 0.98 4.88 -9.05
CA SER A 55 0.84 6.01 -8.12
C SER A 55 2.14 6.80 -7.95
N ASN A 56 3.28 6.12 -7.85
CA ASN A 56 4.60 6.76 -7.78
C ASN A 56 4.95 7.55 -9.04
N SER A 57 4.30 7.25 -10.17
CA SER A 57 4.56 7.91 -11.46
C SER A 57 3.70 9.16 -11.68
N PHE A 58 2.80 9.47 -10.74
CA PHE A 58 1.91 10.62 -10.84
C PHE A 58 2.64 11.96 -11.03
N GLY A 59 3.88 12.10 -10.55
CA GLY A 59 4.67 13.32 -10.69
C GLY A 59 4.82 13.79 -12.15
N VAL A 60 4.95 12.87 -13.11
CA VAL A 60 5.06 13.22 -14.55
C VAL A 60 3.75 13.77 -15.08
N PHE A 61 2.62 13.15 -14.71
CA PHE A 61 1.29 13.65 -15.03
C PHE A 61 1.05 15.03 -14.42
N GLN A 62 1.39 15.22 -13.14
CA GLN A 62 1.23 16.49 -12.44
C GLN A 62 2.01 17.63 -13.13
N ALA A 63 3.27 17.38 -13.49
CA ALA A 63 4.08 18.36 -14.22
C ALA A 63 3.44 18.69 -15.59
N TYR A 64 3.01 17.68 -16.34
CA TYR A 64 2.36 17.89 -17.63
C TYR A 64 1.05 18.68 -17.51
N TYR A 65 0.22 18.38 -16.50
CA TYR A 65 -1.03 19.10 -16.25
C TYR A 65 -0.79 20.57 -15.90
N SER A 66 0.18 20.84 -15.03
CA SER A 66 0.52 22.21 -14.63
C SER A 66 1.06 23.04 -15.80
N THR A 67 1.92 22.46 -16.64
CA THR A 67 2.60 23.22 -17.70
C THR A 67 1.80 23.33 -19.00
N ASN A 68 1.09 22.25 -19.40
CA ASN A 68 0.53 22.17 -20.76
C ASN A 68 -1.00 22.13 -20.81
N LEU A 69 -1.64 21.40 -19.87
CA LEU A 69 -3.06 21.07 -20.00
C LEU A 69 -3.97 22.00 -19.19
N LEU A 70 -3.51 22.43 -18.01
CA LEU A 70 -4.27 23.22 -17.03
C LEU A 70 -3.39 24.36 -16.44
N PRO A 71 -2.79 25.23 -17.27
CA PRO A 71 -1.89 26.29 -16.79
C PRO A 71 -2.58 27.31 -15.86
N ASP A 72 -3.90 27.50 -16.02
CA ASP A 72 -4.69 28.45 -15.23
C ASP A 72 -5.18 27.85 -13.89
N THR A 73 -4.91 26.57 -13.63
CA THR A 73 -5.36 25.88 -12.41
C THR A 73 -4.26 25.88 -11.37
N ASP A 74 -4.62 26.20 -10.12
CA ASP A 74 -3.65 26.21 -9.02
C ASP A 74 -2.97 24.83 -8.84
N PRO A 75 -1.62 24.76 -8.72
CA PRO A 75 -0.89 23.51 -8.57
C PRO A 75 -1.35 22.64 -7.38
N SER A 76 -1.85 23.26 -6.30
CA SER A 76 -2.39 22.50 -5.16
C SER A 76 -3.67 21.75 -5.52
N SER A 77 -4.49 22.32 -6.40
CA SER A 77 -5.70 21.66 -6.93
C SER A 77 -5.35 20.45 -7.79
N ILE A 78 -4.27 20.53 -8.58
CA ILE A 78 -3.80 19.39 -9.40
C ILE A 78 -3.27 18.26 -8.51
N ALA A 79 -2.57 18.58 -7.42
CA ALA A 79 -2.05 17.59 -6.47
C ALA A 79 -3.16 16.74 -5.81
N TRP A 80 -4.38 17.27 -5.68
CA TRP A 80 -5.53 16.50 -5.16
C TRP A 80 -5.85 15.25 -5.99
N ILE A 81 -5.58 15.26 -7.31
CA ILE A 81 -5.83 14.11 -8.18
C ILE A 81 -4.99 12.90 -7.71
N GLY A 82 -3.70 13.11 -7.48
CA GLY A 82 -2.79 12.06 -6.99
C GLY A 82 -3.11 11.61 -5.56
N SER A 83 -3.46 12.54 -4.69
CA SER A 83 -3.84 12.24 -3.30
C SER A 83 -5.13 11.43 -3.22
N ILE A 84 -6.15 11.78 -4.00
CA ILE A 84 -7.42 11.04 -4.06
C ILE A 84 -7.21 9.66 -4.69
N HIS A 85 -6.36 9.54 -5.72
CA HIS A 85 -5.96 8.24 -6.27
C HIS A 85 -5.39 7.33 -5.17
N LEU A 86 -4.35 7.78 -4.47
CA LEU A 86 -3.73 7.01 -3.38
C LEU A 86 -4.72 6.67 -2.26
N PHE A 87 -5.56 7.64 -1.87
CA PHE A 87 -6.59 7.44 -0.87
C PHE A 87 -7.61 6.36 -1.27
N LEU A 88 -8.15 6.43 -2.49
CA LEU A 88 -9.11 5.45 -2.99
C LEU A 88 -8.48 4.08 -3.18
N MET A 89 -7.22 4.01 -3.61
CA MET A 89 -6.47 2.76 -3.68
C MET A 89 -6.44 2.04 -2.33
N MET A 90 -6.20 2.78 -1.24
CA MET A 90 -6.12 2.19 0.09
C MET A 90 -7.50 1.99 0.74
N LEU A 91 -8.46 2.88 0.50
CA LEU A 91 -9.83 2.80 1.01
C LEU A 91 -10.59 1.61 0.40
N VAL A 92 -10.60 1.50 -0.93
CA VAL A 92 -11.31 0.42 -1.65
C VAL A 92 -10.69 -0.94 -1.38
N GLY A 93 -9.45 -0.98 -0.89
CA GLY A 93 -8.79 -2.19 -0.42
C GLY A 93 -9.67 -2.99 0.55
N VAL A 94 -10.44 -2.36 1.44
CA VAL A 94 -11.33 -3.10 2.37
C VAL A 94 -12.37 -3.96 1.65
N CYS A 95 -12.95 -3.44 0.57
CA CYS A 95 -13.91 -4.17 -0.24
C CYS A 95 -13.25 -5.34 -0.97
N ALA A 96 -12.04 -5.14 -1.50
CA ALA A 96 -11.28 -6.23 -2.10
C ALA A 96 -10.90 -7.31 -1.09
N GLY A 97 -10.55 -6.94 0.13
CA GLY A 97 -10.22 -7.90 1.19
C GLY A 97 -11.40 -8.79 1.54
N TRP A 98 -12.57 -8.17 1.69
CA TRP A 98 -13.81 -8.90 1.92
C TRP A 98 -14.20 -9.82 0.75
N LEU A 99 -14.14 -9.33 -0.50
CA LEU A 99 -14.43 -10.15 -1.68
C LEU A 99 -13.44 -11.31 -1.82
N LEU A 100 -12.18 -11.10 -1.45
CA LEU A 100 -11.12 -12.11 -1.54
C LEU A 100 -11.37 -13.23 -0.52
N ASP A 101 -11.69 -12.88 0.72
CA ASP A 101 -12.03 -13.83 1.78
C ASP A 101 -13.35 -14.57 1.46
N ALA A 102 -14.25 -13.95 0.69
CA ALA A 102 -15.44 -14.59 0.13
C ALA A 102 -15.15 -15.54 -1.05
N GLY A 103 -13.91 -15.55 -1.57
CA GLY A 103 -13.47 -16.44 -2.65
C GLY A 103 -13.58 -15.84 -4.06
N HIS A 104 -13.91 -14.56 -4.21
CA HIS A 104 -14.22 -13.93 -5.51
C HIS A 104 -12.98 -13.33 -6.20
N LEU A 105 -11.83 -14.03 -6.20
CA LEU A 105 -10.57 -13.51 -6.75
C LEU A 105 -10.69 -13.05 -8.22
N ARG A 106 -11.30 -13.86 -9.08
CA ARG A 106 -11.44 -13.53 -10.51
C ARG A 106 -12.27 -12.27 -10.75
N LEU A 107 -13.32 -12.08 -9.95
CA LEU A 107 -14.17 -10.88 -10.02
C LEU A 107 -13.33 -9.63 -9.69
N ILE A 108 -12.55 -9.67 -8.61
CA ILE A 108 -11.69 -8.55 -8.21
C ILE A 108 -10.68 -8.21 -9.31
N LEU A 109 -10.01 -9.21 -9.88
CA LEU A 109 -9.01 -9.00 -10.93
C LEU A 109 -9.63 -8.43 -12.21
N VAL A 110 -10.78 -8.95 -12.65
CA VAL A 110 -11.47 -8.48 -13.85
C VAL A 110 -12.03 -7.07 -13.65
N CYS A 111 -12.74 -6.81 -12.55
CA CYS A 111 -13.29 -5.49 -12.26
C CYS A 111 -12.19 -4.45 -12.06
N GLY A 112 -11.16 -4.78 -11.27
CA GLY A 112 -10.01 -3.90 -11.06
C GLY A 112 -9.28 -3.57 -12.35
N THR A 113 -8.99 -4.58 -13.18
CA THR A 113 -8.35 -4.38 -14.49
C THR A 113 -9.21 -3.54 -15.42
N ALA A 114 -10.51 -3.81 -15.50
CA ALA A 114 -11.43 -3.06 -16.34
C ALA A 114 -11.49 -1.58 -15.93
N MET A 115 -11.59 -1.29 -14.63
CA MET A 115 -11.62 0.08 -14.10
C MET A 115 -10.30 0.82 -14.33
N THR A 116 -9.15 0.20 -14.03
CA THR A 116 -7.84 0.81 -14.26
C THR A 116 -7.60 1.08 -15.74
N SER A 117 -7.95 0.13 -16.61
CA SER A 117 -7.79 0.28 -18.06
C SER A 117 -8.71 1.36 -18.61
N LEU A 118 -10.00 1.34 -18.23
CA LEU A 118 -10.97 2.35 -18.62
C LEU A 118 -10.53 3.75 -18.20
N GLY A 119 -10.08 3.92 -16.96
CA GLY A 119 -9.59 5.18 -16.44
C GLY A 119 -8.40 5.71 -17.23
N LEU A 120 -7.40 4.87 -17.54
CA LEU A 120 -6.24 5.28 -18.35
C LEU A 120 -6.62 5.61 -19.80
N PHE A 121 -7.50 4.83 -20.45
CA PHE A 121 -7.95 5.15 -21.80
C PHE A 121 -8.78 6.43 -21.85
N MET A 122 -9.67 6.64 -20.88
CA MET A 122 -10.46 7.88 -20.78
C MET A 122 -9.57 9.08 -20.46
N LEU A 123 -8.50 8.90 -19.68
CA LEU A 123 -7.52 9.95 -19.40
C LEU A 123 -6.90 10.50 -20.69
N SER A 124 -6.68 9.66 -21.71
CA SER A 124 -6.15 10.11 -23.01
C SER A 124 -7.03 11.12 -23.75
N LEU A 125 -8.31 11.22 -23.39
CA LEU A 125 -9.30 12.12 -24.02
C LEU A 125 -9.61 13.34 -23.15
N CYS A 126 -9.08 13.39 -21.92
CA CYS A 126 -9.42 14.43 -20.96
C CYS A 126 -8.72 15.74 -21.29
N THR A 127 -9.47 16.84 -21.25
CA THR A 127 -8.96 18.21 -21.46
C THR A 127 -9.29 19.13 -20.29
N ARG A 128 -10.25 18.76 -19.44
CA ARG A 128 -10.68 19.56 -18.29
C ARG A 128 -10.33 18.87 -16.97
N TYR A 129 -10.07 19.67 -15.93
CA TYR A 129 -9.72 19.19 -14.59
C TYR A 129 -10.68 18.11 -14.06
N TRP A 130 -11.99 18.33 -14.11
CA TRP A 130 -12.98 17.37 -13.60
C TRP A 130 -12.95 16.02 -14.35
N GLN A 131 -12.60 16.02 -15.64
CA GLN A 131 -12.51 14.80 -16.46
C GLN A 131 -11.31 13.97 -16.01
N ILE A 132 -10.17 14.63 -15.79
CA ILE A 132 -8.94 14.00 -15.28
C ILE A 132 -9.18 13.46 -13.88
N LEU A 133 -9.84 14.24 -13.02
CA LEU A 133 -10.19 13.81 -11.67
C LEU A 133 -11.03 12.52 -11.70
N LEU A 134 -12.07 12.47 -12.54
CA LEU A 134 -12.94 11.30 -12.64
C LEU A 134 -12.21 10.08 -13.24
N ALA A 135 -11.43 10.28 -14.30
CA ALA A 135 -10.72 9.20 -15.00
C ALA A 135 -9.54 8.65 -14.17
N GLN A 136 -8.70 9.53 -13.63
CA GLN A 136 -7.47 9.14 -12.95
C GLN A 136 -7.65 8.96 -11.44
N ALA A 137 -8.26 9.92 -10.74
CA ALA A 137 -8.38 9.81 -9.29
C ALA A 137 -9.39 8.73 -8.91
N PHE A 138 -10.59 8.79 -9.48
CA PHE A 138 -11.67 7.86 -9.14
C PHE A 138 -11.56 6.53 -9.88
N CYS A 139 -11.58 6.51 -11.21
CA CYS A 139 -11.65 5.26 -11.97
C CYS A 139 -10.37 4.41 -11.80
N VAL A 140 -9.19 5.00 -12.05
CA VAL A 140 -7.90 4.31 -11.81
C VAL A 140 -7.66 4.05 -10.32
N GLY A 141 -8.02 4.98 -9.42
CA GLY A 141 -7.83 4.77 -7.98
C GLY A 141 -8.66 3.63 -7.39
N MET A 142 -9.95 3.52 -7.75
CA MET A 142 -10.78 2.40 -7.34
C MET A 142 -10.31 1.07 -7.95
N GLY A 143 -9.95 1.06 -9.23
CA GLY A 143 -9.39 -0.13 -9.89
C GLY A 143 -8.09 -0.58 -9.24
N SER A 144 -7.20 0.38 -8.95
CA SER A 144 -5.93 0.13 -8.26
C SER A 144 -6.12 -0.34 -6.84
N GLY A 145 -7.19 0.07 -6.14
CA GLY A 145 -7.48 -0.43 -4.80
C GLY A 145 -7.94 -1.87 -4.77
N LEU A 146 -8.73 -2.28 -5.76
CA LEU A 146 -9.14 -3.68 -5.91
C LEU A 146 -7.94 -4.61 -6.16
N LEU A 147 -7.06 -4.20 -7.08
CA LEU A 147 -5.86 -4.94 -7.46
C LEU A 147 -4.77 -4.87 -6.39
N GLY A 148 -4.60 -3.70 -5.78
CA GLY A 148 -3.53 -3.37 -4.85
C GLY A 148 -3.58 -4.25 -3.61
N LEU A 149 -4.74 -4.39 -2.96
CA LEU A 149 -4.86 -5.28 -1.81
C LEU A 149 -4.65 -6.75 -2.20
N THR A 150 -5.20 -7.16 -3.35
CA THR A 150 -5.10 -8.54 -3.84
C THR A 150 -3.65 -8.99 -4.04
N SER A 151 -2.78 -8.09 -4.51
CA SER A 151 -1.34 -8.34 -4.67
C SER A 151 -0.66 -8.79 -3.38
N VAL A 152 -1.19 -8.34 -2.25
CA VAL A 152 -0.57 -8.51 -0.95
C VAL A 152 -1.20 -9.63 -0.14
N ALA A 153 -2.52 -9.78 -0.25
CA ALA A 153 -3.29 -10.76 0.52
C ALA A 153 -3.08 -12.20 0.03
N LEU A 154 -2.67 -12.41 -1.24
CA LEU A 154 -2.47 -13.76 -1.79
C LEU A 154 -1.16 -14.43 -1.37
N ILE A 155 -0.07 -13.68 -1.21
CA ILE A 155 1.25 -14.21 -0.81
C ILE A 155 1.18 -15.02 0.50
N PRO A 156 0.54 -14.53 1.57
CA PRO A 156 0.19 -15.30 2.77
C PRO A 156 -0.32 -16.70 2.57
N LEU A 157 -1.13 -16.91 1.53
CA LEU A 157 -1.89 -18.13 1.36
C LEU A 157 -1.01 -19.24 0.81
N TYR A 158 0.12 -18.90 0.18
CA TYR A 158 1.06 -19.83 -0.46
C TYR A 158 2.39 -19.96 0.29
N PHE A 159 2.75 -18.98 1.12
CA PHE A 159 4.03 -18.94 1.84
C PHE A 159 3.82 -18.83 3.34
N ARG A 160 4.51 -19.70 4.11
CA ARG A 160 4.49 -19.72 5.58
C ARG A 160 5.85 -19.30 6.14
N ARG A 161 6.94 -19.96 5.72
CA ARG A 161 8.30 -19.70 6.23
C ARG A 161 9.02 -18.59 5.47
N ARG A 162 8.68 -18.37 4.19
CA ARG A 162 9.32 -17.37 3.30
C ARG A 162 8.35 -16.24 2.93
N ARG A 163 7.41 -15.94 3.82
CA ARG A 163 6.30 -15.02 3.55
C ARG A 163 6.78 -13.58 3.38
N MET A 164 7.70 -13.13 4.24
CA MET A 164 8.20 -11.76 4.17
C MET A 164 9.06 -11.59 2.93
N ILE A 165 9.99 -12.51 2.62
CA ILE A 165 10.81 -12.39 1.40
C ILE A 165 9.97 -12.47 0.13
N ALA A 166 8.96 -13.33 0.06
CA ALA A 166 8.04 -13.37 -1.08
C ALA A 166 7.28 -12.05 -1.25
N THR A 167 6.84 -11.45 -0.14
CA THR A 167 6.21 -10.11 -0.12
C THR A 167 7.18 -9.03 -0.55
N GLY A 168 8.43 -9.08 -0.09
CA GLY A 168 9.51 -8.16 -0.48
C GLY A 168 9.82 -8.24 -1.97
N ILE A 169 9.94 -9.46 -2.53
CA ILE A 169 10.13 -9.69 -3.96
C ILE A 169 8.96 -9.10 -4.74
N ALA A 170 7.71 -9.43 -4.40
CA ALA A 170 6.54 -8.87 -5.07
C ALA A 170 6.51 -7.33 -5.00
N ALA A 171 6.83 -6.77 -3.83
CA ALA A 171 6.88 -5.33 -3.64
C ALA A 171 7.95 -4.66 -4.51
N THR A 172 9.06 -5.32 -4.90
CA THR A 172 10.05 -4.69 -5.79
C THR A 172 9.45 -4.20 -7.12
N GLY A 173 8.34 -4.76 -7.56
CA GLY A 173 7.64 -4.36 -8.78
C GLY A 173 7.22 -2.90 -8.77
N SER A 174 6.79 -2.34 -7.63
CA SER A 174 6.40 -0.93 -7.58
C SER A 174 7.58 0.04 -7.55
N SER A 175 8.74 -0.37 -7.04
CA SER A 175 9.98 0.41 -7.16
C SER A 175 10.46 0.44 -8.60
N LEU A 176 10.46 -0.71 -9.29
CA LEU A 176 10.89 -0.78 -10.69
C LEU A 176 9.95 0.02 -11.60
N ALA A 177 8.63 -0.13 -11.42
CA ALA A 177 7.65 0.65 -12.16
C ALA A 177 7.79 2.16 -11.87
N GLY A 178 8.09 2.56 -10.63
CA GLY A 178 8.37 3.95 -10.28
C GLY A 178 9.64 4.55 -10.93
N ILE A 179 10.49 3.73 -11.56
CA ILE A 179 11.61 4.19 -12.39
C ILE A 179 11.22 4.15 -13.87
N VAL A 180 10.67 3.02 -14.32
CA VAL A 180 10.38 2.77 -15.74
C VAL A 180 9.24 3.62 -16.26
N TYR A 181 8.13 3.74 -15.51
CA TYR A 181 6.93 4.45 -15.96
C TYR A 181 7.18 5.95 -16.15
N PRO A 182 7.79 6.69 -15.20
CA PRO A 182 8.07 8.11 -15.40
C PRO A 182 8.98 8.38 -16.61
N ILE A 183 10.02 7.56 -16.80
CA ILE A 183 10.95 7.69 -17.94
C ILE A 183 10.21 7.44 -19.26
N MET A 184 9.43 6.37 -19.30
CA MET A 184 8.66 5.96 -20.47
C MET A 184 7.62 7.03 -20.82
N GLU A 185 6.84 7.50 -19.86
CA GLU A 185 5.84 8.56 -20.05
C GLU A 185 6.47 9.85 -20.54
N ARG A 186 7.55 10.33 -19.91
CA ARG A 186 8.26 11.56 -20.33
C ARG A 186 8.74 11.46 -21.78
N ARG A 187 9.32 10.32 -22.18
CA ARG A 187 9.81 10.07 -23.55
C ARG A 187 8.66 9.93 -24.56
N LEU A 188 7.57 9.25 -24.21
CA LEU A 188 6.40 9.08 -25.07
C LEU A 188 5.69 10.42 -25.27
N ILE A 189 5.46 11.19 -24.21
CA ILE A 189 4.80 12.50 -24.30
C ILE A 189 5.58 13.43 -25.24
N ALA A 190 6.91 13.45 -25.13
CA ALA A 190 7.76 14.28 -25.98
C ALA A 190 7.78 13.85 -27.46
N SER A 191 7.56 12.58 -27.78
CA SER A 191 7.70 12.04 -29.14
C SER A 191 6.38 11.90 -29.90
N ILE A 192 5.31 11.46 -29.24
CA ILE A 192 4.01 11.15 -29.87
C ILE A 192 2.84 11.94 -29.28
N GLY A 193 3.12 12.85 -28.33
CA GLY A 193 2.12 13.67 -27.66
C GLY A 193 1.35 12.93 -26.56
N PHE A 194 0.70 13.71 -25.70
CA PHE A 194 0.04 13.18 -24.50
C PHE A 194 -1.07 12.13 -24.77
N PRO A 195 -2.04 12.36 -25.68
CA PRO A 195 -3.12 11.39 -25.88
C PRO A 195 -2.63 10.00 -26.29
N TRP A 196 -1.66 9.92 -27.22
CA TRP A 196 -1.10 8.65 -27.66
C TRP A 196 -0.14 8.04 -26.64
N ALA A 197 0.65 8.87 -25.94
CA ALA A 197 1.50 8.40 -24.84
C ALA A 197 0.70 7.66 -23.77
N VAL A 198 -0.41 8.25 -23.32
CA VAL A 198 -1.29 7.64 -22.30
C VAL A 198 -1.97 6.37 -22.82
N ARG A 199 -2.33 6.29 -24.11
CA ARG A 199 -2.88 5.06 -24.71
C ARG A 199 -1.88 3.93 -24.77
N VAL A 200 -0.66 4.20 -25.24
CA VAL A 200 0.44 3.21 -25.26
C VAL A 200 0.68 2.70 -23.85
N PHE A 201 0.72 3.60 -22.87
CA PHE A 201 0.84 3.24 -21.47
C PHE A 201 -0.33 2.38 -20.97
N ALA A 202 -1.57 2.76 -21.30
CA ALA A 202 -2.76 2.00 -20.98
C ALA A 202 -2.72 0.58 -21.58
N PHE A 203 -2.24 0.41 -22.81
CA PHE A 203 -2.06 -0.92 -23.43
C PHE A 203 -1.05 -1.78 -22.67
N ILE A 204 0.08 -1.20 -22.24
CA ILE A 204 1.11 -1.92 -21.46
C ILE A 204 0.54 -2.35 -20.10
N VAL A 205 -0.11 -1.42 -19.39
CA VAL A 205 -0.75 -1.70 -18.09
C VAL A 205 -1.81 -2.78 -18.25
N THR A 206 -2.74 -2.61 -19.20
CA THR A 206 -3.82 -3.59 -19.45
C THR A 206 -3.25 -4.97 -19.81
N GLY A 207 -2.27 -5.03 -20.73
CA GLY A 207 -1.66 -6.28 -21.16
C GLY A 207 -1.00 -7.02 -20.00
N SER A 208 -0.26 -6.31 -19.14
CA SER A 208 0.34 -6.91 -17.95
C SER A 208 -0.70 -7.38 -16.92
N LEU A 209 -1.79 -6.64 -16.73
CA LEU A 209 -2.89 -7.05 -15.85
C LEU A 209 -3.68 -8.25 -16.38
N LEU A 210 -3.82 -8.39 -17.71
CA LEU A 210 -4.40 -9.59 -18.33
C LEU A 210 -3.55 -10.84 -18.06
N VAL A 211 -2.22 -10.70 -18.03
CA VAL A 211 -1.34 -11.78 -17.59
C VAL A 211 -1.67 -12.15 -16.15
N CYS A 212 -1.81 -11.20 -15.21
CA CYS A 212 -2.21 -11.49 -13.83
C CYS A 212 -3.51 -12.31 -13.74
N ILE A 213 -4.53 -11.96 -14.53
CA ILE A 213 -5.81 -12.69 -14.55
C ILE A 213 -5.61 -14.16 -14.95
N ALA A 214 -4.65 -14.45 -15.85
CA ALA A 214 -4.38 -15.81 -16.32
C ALA A 214 -3.59 -16.67 -15.31
N ILE A 215 -2.61 -16.08 -14.61
CA ILE A 215 -1.72 -16.81 -13.68
C ILE A 215 -2.22 -16.87 -12.24
N MET A 216 -2.95 -15.86 -11.77
CA MET A 216 -3.30 -15.75 -10.35
C MET A 216 -4.46 -16.68 -9.98
N ARG A 217 -4.30 -17.41 -8.87
CA ARG A 217 -5.26 -18.40 -8.39
C ARG A 217 -5.41 -18.30 -6.89
N LEU A 218 -6.64 -18.46 -6.40
CA LEU A 218 -6.89 -18.62 -4.98
C LEU A 218 -6.57 -20.05 -4.58
N ARG A 219 -5.98 -20.25 -3.40
CA ARG A 219 -5.63 -21.59 -2.92
C ARG A 219 -6.93 -22.39 -2.69
N PRO A 220 -7.04 -23.63 -3.21
CA PRO A 220 -8.21 -24.46 -2.97
C PRO A 220 -8.40 -24.72 -1.45
N ASN A 221 -9.65 -24.82 -1.01
CA ASN A 221 -10.07 -25.23 0.35
C ASN A 221 -9.92 -24.21 1.49
N MET A 222 -9.76 -22.91 1.20
CA MET A 222 -9.95 -21.90 2.23
C MET A 222 -11.41 -21.84 2.68
N LYS A 223 -11.65 -21.86 4.00
CA LYS A 223 -12.98 -21.67 4.59
C LYS A 223 -13.53 -20.30 4.14
N ARG A 224 -14.54 -20.31 3.27
CA ARG A 224 -15.14 -19.07 2.73
C ARG A 224 -15.92 -18.37 3.83
N ARG A 225 -15.35 -17.32 4.40
CA ARG A 225 -15.89 -16.59 5.54
C ARG A 225 -15.85 -15.08 5.29
N GLY A 226 -16.46 -14.64 4.19
CA GLY A 226 -16.53 -13.23 3.82
C GLY A 226 -17.52 -12.44 4.68
N VAL A 227 -17.03 -11.80 5.75
CA VAL A 227 -17.82 -10.81 6.52
C VAL A 227 -17.09 -9.48 6.48
N LEU A 228 -17.75 -8.45 5.91
CA LEU A 228 -17.15 -7.15 5.59
C LEU A 228 -16.48 -6.48 6.80
N ILE A 229 -17.13 -6.52 7.97
CA ILE A 229 -16.59 -6.02 9.22
C ILE A 229 -17.04 -6.95 10.33
N ARG A 230 -16.13 -7.75 10.88
CA ARG A 230 -16.39 -8.50 12.11
C ARG A 230 -15.95 -7.65 13.29
N LEU A 231 -16.90 -7.23 14.14
CA LEU A 231 -16.62 -6.52 15.40
C LEU A 231 -15.60 -7.24 16.30
N LYS A 232 -15.42 -8.56 16.12
CA LYS A 232 -14.37 -9.35 16.78
C LYS A 232 -12.95 -8.95 16.37
N HIS A 233 -12.72 -8.52 15.12
CA HIS A 233 -11.43 -8.01 14.67
C HIS A 233 -11.08 -6.66 15.30
N LEU A 234 -12.12 -5.84 15.55
CA LEU A 234 -12.00 -4.62 16.36
C LEU A 234 -11.86 -4.90 17.86
N ARG A 235 -11.79 -6.18 18.28
CA ARG A 235 -11.48 -6.63 19.65
C ARG A 235 -10.17 -7.43 19.77
N ASP A 236 -9.50 -7.72 18.66
CA ASP A 236 -8.24 -8.47 18.64
C ASP A 236 -7.06 -7.54 19.03
N VAL A 237 -6.60 -7.65 20.27
CA VAL A 237 -5.68 -6.68 20.92
C VAL A 237 -4.39 -6.48 20.12
N PRO A 238 -3.64 -7.52 19.67
CA PRO A 238 -2.46 -7.33 18.82
C PRO A 238 -2.70 -6.60 17.49
N TYR A 239 -3.81 -6.91 16.82
CA TYR A 239 -4.15 -6.36 15.52
C TYR A 239 -4.63 -4.93 15.61
N ILE A 240 -5.48 -4.63 16.59
CA ILE A 240 -5.84 -3.25 16.94
C ILE A 240 -4.59 -2.47 17.29
N THR A 241 -3.66 -3.00 18.09
CA THR A 241 -2.50 -2.21 18.51
C THR A 241 -1.54 -1.92 17.34
N PHE A 242 -1.54 -2.74 16.29
CA PHE A 242 -0.81 -2.48 15.04
C PHE A 242 -1.53 -1.53 14.08
N VAL A 243 -2.84 -1.73 13.89
CA VAL A 243 -3.65 -1.06 12.85
C VAL A 243 -4.30 0.23 13.35
N ILE A 244 -4.72 0.25 14.61
CA ILE A 244 -5.52 1.30 15.26
C ILE A 244 -4.65 1.99 16.33
N GLY A 245 -3.97 1.28 17.21
CA GLY A 245 -3.36 1.88 18.41
C GLY A 245 -4.34 1.72 19.57
N GLN A 246 -3.88 1.03 20.59
CA GLN A 246 -4.55 0.68 21.85
C GLN A 246 -5.96 0.03 21.80
N SER A 247 -6.00 -1.20 22.34
CA SER A 247 -7.14 -1.70 23.10
C SER A 247 -6.75 -1.72 24.57
N LEU A 248 -7.32 -0.79 25.35
CA LEU A 248 -7.28 -0.89 26.81
C LEU A 248 -8.25 -1.98 27.27
N SER A 249 -7.92 -2.59 28.40
CA SER A 249 -8.83 -3.46 29.17
C SER A 249 -10.19 -2.77 29.39
N PRO A 250 -11.33 -3.49 29.40
CA PRO A 250 -12.67 -2.90 29.57
C PRO A 250 -12.90 -2.12 30.88
N GLN A 251 -11.97 -2.18 31.84
CA GLN A 251 -12.14 -1.64 33.19
C GLN A 251 -11.75 -0.18 33.38
N LEU A 252 -11.25 0.52 32.35
CA LEU A 252 -10.90 1.95 32.44
C LEU A 252 -11.57 2.78 31.32
N ALA A 253 -12.83 2.48 31.02
CA ALA A 253 -13.62 3.12 29.96
C ALA A 253 -14.36 4.39 30.43
N SER A 254 -13.83 5.17 31.37
CA SER A 254 -14.55 6.29 31.99
C SER A 254 -14.09 7.71 31.59
N HIS A 255 -13.13 7.90 30.69
CA HIS A 255 -12.76 9.25 30.23
C HIS A 255 -12.75 9.37 28.69
N GLY A 256 -13.69 10.16 28.17
CA GLY A 256 -14.01 10.37 26.76
C GLY A 256 -12.96 11.11 25.91
N MET A 257 -11.67 10.89 26.17
CA MET A 257 -10.53 11.48 25.44
C MET A 257 -9.57 10.39 24.96
N LEU A 258 -10.10 9.29 24.41
CA LEU A 258 -9.31 8.12 23.96
C LEU A 258 -9.80 7.52 22.64
N LEU A 259 -10.44 8.33 21.79
CA LEU A 259 -10.75 7.94 20.40
C LEU A 259 -9.68 8.43 19.40
N THR A 260 -8.95 9.50 19.73
CA THR A 260 -7.89 10.08 18.86
C THR A 260 -6.56 9.30 18.92
N GLU A 261 -6.28 8.61 20.03
CA GLU A 261 -5.08 7.78 20.24
C GLU A 261 -5.11 6.44 19.48
N ARG A 262 -6.27 6.10 18.90
CA ARG A 262 -6.57 4.80 18.31
C ARG A 262 -6.49 4.78 16.78
N ILE A 263 -5.74 5.69 16.16
CA ILE A 263 -5.58 5.72 14.69
C ILE A 263 -4.10 5.79 14.25
N THR A 264 -3.14 5.79 15.18
CA THR A 264 -1.92 6.59 14.99
C THR A 264 -0.76 5.88 14.30
N ALA A 265 -0.31 4.67 14.67
CA ALA A 265 1.01 4.19 14.20
C ALA A 265 1.10 4.01 12.67
N PHE A 266 0.18 3.25 12.07
CA PHE A 266 0.25 2.93 10.64
C PHE A 266 -0.16 4.12 9.75
N ALA A 267 -1.12 4.94 10.19
CA ALA A 267 -1.49 6.17 9.50
C ALA A 267 -0.38 7.23 9.57
N LEU A 268 0.25 7.44 10.72
CA LEU A 268 1.36 8.39 10.88
C LEU A 268 2.59 7.97 10.06
N MET A 269 2.88 6.65 10.02
CA MET A 269 3.94 6.11 9.18
C MET A 269 3.65 6.36 7.69
N MET A 270 2.43 6.05 7.23
CA MET A 270 2.08 6.25 5.81
C MET A 270 1.95 7.72 5.43
N GLY A 271 1.55 8.59 6.35
CA GLY A 271 1.53 10.04 6.14
C GLY A 271 2.91 10.71 6.09
N SER A 272 3.97 10.03 6.52
CA SER A 272 5.34 10.56 6.50
C SER A 272 6.25 9.89 5.48
N VAL A 273 6.00 8.61 5.12
CA VAL A 273 6.80 7.83 4.15
C VAL A 273 6.91 8.49 2.79
N TYR A 274 5.83 9.08 2.28
CA TYR A 274 5.79 9.58 0.91
C TYR A 274 6.29 11.01 0.75
N VAL A 275 6.43 11.77 1.85
CA VAL A 275 6.81 13.19 1.78
C VAL A 275 8.12 13.40 1.00
N PRO A 276 9.22 12.67 1.24
CA PRO A 276 10.43 12.82 0.43
C PRO A 276 10.25 12.41 -1.03
N PHE A 277 9.44 11.38 -1.31
CA PHE A 277 9.16 10.96 -2.70
C PHE A 277 8.44 12.06 -3.51
N PHE A 278 7.64 12.90 -2.86
CA PHE A 278 6.93 13.99 -3.52
C PHE A 278 7.74 15.29 -3.61
N PHE A 279 8.52 15.63 -2.58
CA PHE A 279 9.17 16.95 -2.49
C PHE A 279 10.66 16.97 -2.87
N VAL A 280 11.32 15.82 -3.03
CA VAL A 280 12.77 15.79 -3.33
C VAL A 280 13.13 16.47 -4.65
N ASP A 281 12.33 16.28 -5.70
CA ASP A 281 12.58 16.90 -7.02
C ASP A 281 12.42 18.41 -6.95
N ALA A 282 11.37 18.89 -6.28
CA ALA A 282 11.13 20.32 -6.07
C ALA A 282 12.24 20.97 -5.23
N TYR A 283 12.72 20.27 -4.20
CA TYR A 283 13.83 20.72 -3.37
C TYR A 283 15.13 20.84 -4.17
N ALA A 284 15.44 19.86 -5.03
CA ALA A 284 16.61 19.87 -5.89
C ALA A 284 16.59 21.04 -6.90
N ILE A 285 15.45 21.27 -7.57
CA ILE A 285 15.29 22.38 -8.51
C ILE A 285 15.52 23.72 -7.80
N ARG A 286 14.98 23.88 -6.57
CA ARG A 286 15.14 25.11 -5.80
C ARG A 286 16.59 25.35 -5.33
N LEU A 287 17.37 24.29 -5.10
CA LEU A 287 18.81 24.37 -4.85
C LEU A 287 19.63 24.77 -6.10
N GLY A 288 19.00 24.92 -7.27
CA GLY A 288 19.66 25.26 -8.53
C GLY A 288 20.16 24.05 -9.31
N VAL A 289 19.69 22.83 -8.98
CA VAL A 289 19.97 21.62 -9.76
C VAL A 289 19.11 21.65 -11.02
N ASP A 290 19.72 21.30 -12.15
CA ASP A 290 19.02 21.19 -13.43
C ASP A 290 17.83 20.21 -13.36
N GLU A 291 16.73 20.52 -14.06
CA GLU A 291 15.51 19.71 -14.06
C GLU A 291 15.76 18.27 -14.54
N SER A 292 16.71 18.06 -15.46
CA SER A 292 17.06 16.72 -15.94
C SER A 292 17.70 15.88 -14.84
N THR A 293 18.53 16.49 -13.99
CA THR A 293 19.25 15.82 -12.91
C THR A 293 18.34 15.59 -11.71
N SER A 294 17.47 16.56 -11.39
CA SER A 294 16.48 16.45 -10.31
C SER A 294 15.57 15.24 -10.51
N PHE A 295 15.08 15.00 -11.73
CA PHE A 295 14.27 13.82 -12.08
C PHE A 295 14.97 12.47 -11.79
N TYR A 296 16.30 12.40 -11.87
CA TYR A 296 17.04 11.18 -11.57
C TYR A 296 17.19 10.92 -10.05
N LEU A 297 16.96 11.91 -9.18
CA LEU A 297 16.99 11.71 -7.72
C LEU A 297 15.86 10.78 -7.26
N LEU A 298 14.64 11.02 -7.72
CA LEU A 298 13.51 10.13 -7.44
C LEU A 298 13.77 8.71 -7.97
N SER A 299 14.35 8.62 -9.17
CA SER A 299 14.75 7.33 -9.76
C SER A 299 15.80 6.60 -8.91
N ALA A 300 16.82 7.31 -8.43
CA ALA A 300 17.85 6.76 -7.55
C ALA A 300 17.27 6.30 -6.20
N MET A 301 16.33 7.06 -5.64
CA MET A 301 15.64 6.70 -4.41
C MET A 301 14.78 5.44 -4.57
N ASN A 302 14.05 5.32 -5.69
CA ASN A 302 13.31 4.09 -6.03
C ASN A 302 14.25 2.89 -6.25
N ALA A 303 15.41 3.10 -6.87
CA ALA A 303 16.42 2.04 -7.07
C ALA A 303 16.98 1.55 -5.73
N ALA A 304 17.31 2.45 -4.82
CA ALA A 304 17.72 2.10 -3.47
C ALA A 304 16.61 1.37 -2.69
N SER A 305 15.35 1.79 -2.89
CA SER A 305 14.17 1.15 -2.31
C SER A 305 13.96 -0.29 -2.77
N LEU A 306 14.39 -0.64 -3.99
CA LEU A 306 14.33 -2.01 -4.48
C LEU A 306 15.16 -2.96 -3.58
N ILE A 307 16.39 -2.56 -3.25
CA ILE A 307 17.26 -3.32 -2.33
C ILE A 307 16.69 -3.25 -0.91
N GLY A 308 16.19 -2.08 -0.53
CA GLY A 308 15.49 -1.80 0.72
C GLY A 308 14.23 -2.63 0.97
N ARG A 309 13.64 -3.23 -0.06
CA ARG A 309 12.50 -4.15 0.05
C ARG A 309 12.93 -5.59 0.22
N LEU A 310 14.14 -5.96 -0.18
CA LEU A 310 14.63 -7.34 -0.07
C LEU A 310 15.29 -7.58 1.28
N ALA A 311 16.23 -6.71 1.69
CA ALA A 311 17.04 -6.94 2.88
C ALA A 311 16.24 -6.94 4.20
N PRO A 312 15.37 -5.95 4.50
CA PRO A 312 14.54 -5.97 5.70
C PRO A 312 13.51 -7.10 5.72
N ASN A 313 12.94 -7.47 4.56
CA ASN A 313 11.99 -8.58 4.50
C ASN A 313 12.66 -9.94 4.75
N TRP A 314 13.87 -10.15 4.22
CA TRP A 314 14.66 -11.33 4.55
C TRP A 314 15.01 -11.40 6.05
N LEU A 315 15.32 -10.25 6.66
CA LEU A 315 15.57 -10.16 8.10
C LEU A 315 14.29 -10.43 8.90
N ALA A 316 13.14 -9.96 8.43
CA ALA A 316 11.85 -10.13 9.08
C ALA A 316 11.38 -11.59 9.12
N ASP A 317 11.70 -12.40 8.11
CA ASP A 317 11.46 -13.85 8.14
C ASP A 317 12.22 -14.55 9.30
N ARG A 318 13.31 -13.96 9.80
CA ARG A 318 14.13 -14.54 10.90
C ARG A 318 13.78 -13.97 12.28
N TYR A 319 13.59 -12.66 12.37
CA TYR A 319 13.47 -11.92 13.63
C TYR A 319 12.04 -11.41 13.94
N GLY A 320 11.10 -11.59 13.01
CA GLY A 320 9.73 -11.09 13.10
C GLY A 320 9.57 -9.71 12.45
N GLY A 321 8.42 -9.49 11.80
CA GLY A 321 8.13 -8.27 11.04
C GLY A 321 8.17 -7.00 11.90
N MET A 322 7.57 -7.05 13.08
CA MET A 322 7.53 -5.90 14.01
C MET A 322 8.92 -5.56 14.56
N THR A 323 9.78 -6.57 14.80
CA THR A 323 11.15 -6.37 15.31
C THR A 323 12.04 -5.66 14.30
N VAL A 324 11.85 -5.92 13.00
CA VAL A 324 12.65 -5.30 11.93
C VAL A 324 12.06 -3.96 11.49
N MET A 325 10.74 -3.81 11.52
CA MET A 325 10.10 -2.57 11.10
C MET A 325 10.40 -1.39 12.04
N LEU A 326 10.50 -1.62 13.36
CA LEU A 326 10.79 -0.57 14.34
C LEU A 326 12.13 0.15 14.12
N PRO A 327 13.29 -0.53 13.97
CA PRO A 327 14.54 0.14 13.64
C PRO A 327 14.53 0.79 12.25
N CYS A 328 13.80 0.23 11.27
CA CYS A 328 13.60 0.89 9.97
C CYS A 328 12.86 2.23 10.12
N CYS A 329 11.74 2.26 10.86
CA CYS A 329 10.99 3.50 11.11
C CYS A 329 11.84 4.54 11.87
N LEU A 330 12.61 4.11 12.87
CA LEU A 330 13.51 5.00 13.62
C LEU A 330 14.61 5.58 12.73
N ALA A 331 15.26 4.75 11.92
CA ALA A 331 16.29 5.20 10.99
C ALA A 331 15.70 6.18 9.95
N SER A 332 14.51 5.90 9.42
CA SER A 332 13.83 6.81 8.50
C SER A 332 13.44 8.12 9.15
N ALA A 333 13.00 8.13 10.41
CA ALA A 333 12.73 9.36 11.14
C ALA A 333 13.99 10.23 11.28
N VAL A 334 15.13 9.63 11.63
CA VAL A 334 16.42 10.32 11.71
C VAL A 334 16.80 10.90 10.34
N ILE A 335 16.71 10.10 9.27
CA ILE A 335 17.05 10.55 7.92
C ILE A 335 16.15 11.70 7.46
N LEU A 336 14.86 11.68 7.81
CA LEU A 336 13.93 12.78 7.52
C LEU A 336 14.39 14.09 8.17
N PHE A 337 14.91 14.06 9.39
CA PHE A 337 15.51 15.26 10.00
C PHE A 337 16.84 15.65 9.33
N LEU A 338 17.58 14.68 8.77
CA LEU A 338 18.84 14.95 8.07
C LEU A 338 18.68 15.61 6.71
N PHE A 339 17.52 15.50 6.06
CA PHE A 339 17.23 16.18 4.78
C PHE A 339 17.49 17.69 4.83
N ARG A 340 17.33 18.32 5.99
CA ARG A 340 17.61 19.74 6.20
C ARG A 340 19.07 20.13 5.95
N PHE A 341 20.02 19.21 6.17
CA PHE A 341 21.46 19.47 6.04
C PHE A 341 21.99 19.20 4.64
N ALA A 342 21.14 18.76 3.70
CA ALA A 342 21.51 18.60 2.30
C ALA A 342 21.52 19.97 1.60
N HIS A 343 22.70 20.58 1.48
CA HIS A 343 22.87 21.90 0.88
C HIS A 343 23.24 21.86 -0.61
N ASP A 344 23.64 20.70 -1.09
CA ASP A 344 24.22 20.48 -2.41
C ASP A 344 23.71 19.17 -3.02
N LEU A 345 23.92 19.02 -4.32
CA LEU A 345 23.50 17.82 -5.06
C LEU A 345 24.11 16.52 -4.48
N PRO A 346 25.43 16.43 -4.18
CA PRO A 346 25.99 15.24 -3.56
C PRO A 346 25.34 14.86 -2.23
N GLY A 347 25.13 15.83 -1.33
CA GLY A 347 24.45 15.60 -0.06
C GLY A 347 23.02 15.10 -0.25
N LEU A 348 22.28 15.70 -1.19
CA LEU A 348 20.91 15.30 -1.49
C LEU A 348 20.83 13.89 -2.09
N VAL A 349 21.76 13.50 -2.98
CA VAL A 349 21.85 12.14 -3.53
C VAL A 349 22.08 11.13 -2.42
N VAL A 350 23.04 11.36 -1.52
CA VAL A 350 23.37 10.43 -0.44
C VAL A 350 22.17 10.24 0.49
N VAL A 351 21.56 11.33 0.95
CA VAL A 351 20.40 11.26 1.86
C VAL A 351 19.21 10.57 1.18
N SER A 352 18.96 10.84 -0.10
CA SER A 352 17.86 10.21 -0.87
C SER A 352 18.07 8.72 -1.06
N VAL A 353 19.29 8.27 -1.38
CA VAL A 353 19.61 6.85 -1.55
C VAL A 353 19.48 6.10 -0.22
N VAL A 354 20.01 6.66 0.87
CA VAL A 354 19.90 6.06 2.20
C VAL A 354 18.45 6.01 2.65
N TYR A 355 17.68 7.08 2.42
CA TYR A 355 16.24 7.09 2.70
C TYR A 355 15.49 6.03 1.88
N GLY A 356 15.76 5.94 0.57
CA GLY A 356 15.15 4.94 -0.32
C GLY A 356 15.37 3.52 0.20
N PHE A 357 16.60 3.19 0.60
CA PHE A 357 16.94 1.89 1.18
C PHE A 357 16.15 1.59 2.47
N VAL A 358 16.11 2.52 3.44
CA VAL A 358 15.43 2.27 4.71
C VAL A 358 13.90 2.26 4.54
N SER A 359 13.37 3.15 3.70
CA SER A 359 11.93 3.28 3.44
C SER A 359 11.32 2.14 2.64
N GLY A 360 12.11 1.45 1.82
CA GLY A 360 11.65 0.27 1.10
C GLY A 360 11.05 -0.80 2.03
N GLY A 361 11.65 -1.00 3.20
CA GLY A 361 11.15 -1.93 4.22
C GLY A 361 9.79 -1.48 4.78
N MET A 362 9.60 -0.18 5.01
CA MET A 362 8.38 0.36 5.63
C MET A 362 7.12 0.18 4.77
N VAL A 363 7.26 0.11 3.44
CA VAL A 363 6.11 -0.13 2.55
C VAL A 363 5.77 -1.62 2.42
N SER A 364 6.78 -2.49 2.53
CA SER A 364 6.66 -3.92 2.23
C SER A 364 6.47 -4.82 3.48
N LEU A 365 6.98 -4.40 4.64
CA LEU A 365 6.85 -5.13 5.91
C LEU A 365 5.44 -5.11 6.53
N PRO A 366 4.65 -4.01 6.48
CA PRO A 366 3.37 -3.96 7.17
C PRO A 366 2.41 -5.07 6.77
N PRO A 367 2.20 -5.37 5.48
CA PRO A 367 1.27 -6.41 5.14
C PRO A 367 1.68 -7.80 5.58
N GLY A 368 2.98 -8.13 5.52
CA GLY A 368 3.54 -9.37 6.04
C GLY A 368 3.51 -9.44 7.58
N THR A 369 3.50 -8.29 8.25
CA THR A 369 3.35 -8.21 9.71
C THR A 369 1.89 -8.40 10.13
N ILE A 370 0.92 -7.71 9.50
CA ILE A 370 -0.54 -7.89 9.77
C ILE A 370 -0.93 -9.35 9.60
N ALA A 371 -0.45 -9.91 8.51
CA ALA A 371 -0.41 -11.32 8.15
C ALA A 371 0.03 -12.27 9.28
N ASN A 372 1.14 -11.97 9.97
CA ASN A 372 1.68 -12.79 11.06
C ASN A 372 0.91 -12.58 12.38
N LEU A 373 0.27 -11.43 12.53
CA LEU A 373 -0.62 -11.12 13.63
C LEU A 373 -2.02 -11.71 13.44
N THR A 374 -2.29 -12.39 12.34
CA THR A 374 -3.60 -12.96 12.00
C THR A 374 -3.63 -14.44 12.30
N ASP A 375 -4.47 -14.84 13.25
CA ASP A 375 -4.61 -16.25 13.67
C ASP A 375 -5.29 -17.13 12.60
N ASP A 376 -6.31 -16.59 11.92
CA ASP A 376 -7.04 -17.27 10.84
C ASP A 376 -6.74 -16.62 9.48
N LEU A 377 -5.97 -17.32 8.64
CA LEU A 377 -5.59 -16.84 7.30
C LEU A 377 -6.80 -16.66 6.37
N ALA A 378 -7.95 -17.28 6.66
CA ALA A 378 -9.18 -17.08 5.90
C ALA A 378 -9.79 -15.69 6.09
N GLU A 379 -9.37 -14.95 7.12
CA GLU A 379 -9.80 -13.56 7.41
C GLU A 379 -8.67 -12.54 7.16
N SER A 380 -7.55 -13.00 6.55
CA SER A 380 -6.38 -12.16 6.32
C SER A 380 -6.64 -11.03 5.34
N GLY A 381 -7.52 -11.21 4.34
CA GLY A 381 -7.85 -10.17 3.37
C GLY A 381 -8.59 -9.00 4.02
N THR A 382 -9.62 -9.29 4.81
CA THR A 382 -10.43 -8.29 5.54
C THR A 382 -9.57 -7.53 6.55
N ARG A 383 -8.72 -8.23 7.32
CA ARG A 383 -7.78 -7.61 8.27
C ARG A 383 -6.78 -6.70 7.56
N LEU A 384 -6.26 -7.13 6.41
CA LEU A 384 -5.36 -6.30 5.63
C LEU A 384 -6.07 -5.05 5.10
N GLY A 385 -7.29 -5.22 4.56
CA GLY A 385 -8.12 -4.14 4.05
C GLY A 385 -8.46 -3.07 5.09
N MET A 386 -8.91 -3.49 6.28
CA MET A 386 -9.14 -2.60 7.42
C MET A 386 -7.86 -1.84 7.84
N GLY A 387 -6.70 -2.52 7.79
CA GLY A 387 -5.38 -1.90 8.01
C GLY A 387 -5.08 -0.77 7.04
N TYR A 388 -5.21 -1.04 5.75
CA TYR A 388 -4.97 -0.06 4.70
C TYR A 388 -6.00 1.08 4.70
N THR A 389 -7.25 0.85 5.12
CA THR A 389 -8.24 1.92 5.28
C THR A 389 -7.83 2.97 6.31
N ILE A 390 -7.20 2.56 7.41
CA ILE A 390 -6.72 3.53 8.41
C ILE A 390 -5.49 4.28 7.86
N ALA A 391 -4.61 3.56 7.18
CA ALA A 391 -3.46 4.19 6.55
C ALA A 391 -3.81 5.13 5.39
N SER A 392 -4.96 4.97 4.74
CA SER A 392 -5.40 5.85 3.65
C SER A 392 -5.59 7.29 4.12
N VAL A 393 -6.09 7.48 5.34
CA VAL A 393 -6.27 8.81 5.96
C VAL A 393 -4.91 9.47 6.19
N GLY A 394 -3.92 8.70 6.66
CA GLY A 394 -2.55 9.16 6.82
C GLY A 394 -1.92 9.59 5.49
N ALA A 395 -2.02 8.75 4.46
CA ALA A 395 -1.50 9.04 3.13
C ALA A 395 -2.19 10.25 2.48
N LEU A 396 -3.50 10.43 2.70
CA LEU A 396 -4.27 11.56 2.17
C LEU A 396 -3.84 12.91 2.78
N ILE A 397 -3.60 12.93 4.08
CA ILE A 397 -3.34 14.16 4.83
C ILE A 397 -1.83 14.50 4.85
N GLY A 398 -0.96 13.50 4.78
CA GLY A 398 0.49 13.65 4.90
C GLY A 398 1.11 14.64 3.92
N ASN A 399 0.85 14.46 2.61
CA ASN A 399 1.44 15.32 1.58
C ASN A 399 0.92 16.77 1.64
N PRO A 400 -0.40 17.04 1.76
CA PRO A 400 -0.90 18.40 1.95
C PRO A 400 -0.36 19.10 3.19
N ILE A 401 -0.28 18.44 4.34
CA ILE A 401 0.31 19.06 5.54
C ILE A 401 1.80 19.31 5.34
N GLY A 402 2.53 18.37 4.73
CA GLY A 402 3.93 18.56 4.39
C GLY A 402 4.15 19.78 3.50
N GLY A 403 3.28 20.00 2.51
CA GLY A 403 3.31 21.20 1.66
C GLY A 403 2.91 22.47 2.42
N ALA A 404 1.86 22.44 3.23
CA ALA A 404 1.41 23.59 4.02
C ALA A 404 2.41 24.00 5.11
N ALA A 405 3.26 23.08 5.56
CA ALA A 405 4.35 23.37 6.48
C ALA A 405 5.51 24.14 5.81
N GLN A 406 5.51 24.30 4.49
CA GLN A 406 6.52 25.09 3.79
C GLN A 406 6.38 26.57 4.08
N ARG A 407 7.51 27.27 4.22
CA ARG A 407 7.51 28.72 4.42
C ARG A 407 7.39 29.46 3.08
N PRO A 408 6.97 30.74 3.09
CA PRO A 408 6.94 31.56 1.89
C PRO A 408 8.30 31.58 1.19
N ARG A 409 8.25 31.58 -0.14
CA ARG A 409 9.41 31.51 -1.01
C ARG A 409 10.36 32.70 -0.75
N GLY A 410 11.59 32.39 -0.37
CA GLY A 410 12.69 33.37 -0.29
C GLY A 410 13.50 33.42 -1.58
N ASP A 411 14.16 34.55 -1.83
CA ASP A 411 14.97 34.80 -3.03
C ASP A 411 16.39 34.23 -2.93
N ALA A 412 16.90 33.92 -1.73
CA ALA A 412 18.25 33.39 -1.55
C ALA A 412 18.31 31.85 -1.53
N ALA A 413 19.41 31.27 -2.03
CA ALA A 413 19.63 29.82 -1.98
C ALA A 413 19.64 29.24 -0.55
N GLY A 414 20.04 30.02 0.45
CA GLY A 414 19.97 29.66 1.87
C GLY A 414 18.55 29.69 2.46
N ASP A 415 17.58 30.29 1.76
CA ASP A 415 16.17 30.27 2.15
C ASP A 415 15.47 28.99 1.70
N VAL A 416 16.03 28.23 0.76
CA VAL A 416 15.46 26.95 0.28
C VAL A 416 15.40 25.93 1.41
N GLN A 417 16.43 25.87 2.27
CA GLN A 417 16.38 25.03 3.46
C GLN A 417 15.26 25.44 4.40
N ARG A 418 15.07 26.76 4.60
CA ARG A 418 14.03 27.30 5.49
C ARG A 418 12.63 27.13 4.90
N GLU A 419 12.52 27.12 3.58
CA GLU A 419 11.30 26.88 2.81
C GLU A 419 10.78 25.47 3.08
N PHE A 420 11.64 24.44 2.94
CA PHE A 420 11.26 23.02 3.09
C PHE A 420 11.45 22.44 4.50
N GLU A 421 12.08 23.18 5.41
CA GLU A 421 12.34 22.78 6.80
C GLU A 421 11.08 22.26 7.50
N GLY A 422 9.95 22.94 7.31
CA GLY A 422 8.68 22.53 7.91
C GLY A 422 8.19 21.18 7.38
N SER A 423 8.34 20.88 6.09
CA SER A 423 7.99 19.59 5.50
C SER A 423 8.79 18.44 6.10
N TRP A 424 10.11 18.65 6.26
CA TRP A 424 11.01 17.63 6.81
C TRP A 424 10.80 17.41 8.30
N ILE A 425 10.61 18.47 9.09
CA ILE A 425 10.30 18.37 10.52
C ILE A 425 8.94 17.69 10.74
N PHE A 426 7.93 18.05 9.94
CA PHE A 426 6.62 17.41 9.99
C PHE A 426 6.73 15.91 9.72
N ALA A 427 7.37 15.53 8.60
CA ALA A 427 7.53 14.13 8.23
C ALA A 427 8.34 13.33 9.27
N GLY A 428 9.46 13.88 9.74
CA GLY A 428 10.29 13.27 10.79
C GLY A 428 9.53 13.12 12.11
N GLY A 429 8.77 14.15 12.51
CA GLY A 429 7.95 14.16 13.73
C GLY A 429 6.84 13.12 13.68
N PHE A 430 6.12 13.01 12.57
CA PHE A 430 5.08 11.98 12.37
C PHE A 430 5.67 10.57 12.37
N MET A 431 6.83 10.38 11.74
CA MET A 431 7.53 9.09 11.77
C MET A 431 8.00 8.73 13.19
N MET A 432 8.54 9.70 13.95
CA MET A 432 8.89 9.48 15.36
C MET A 432 7.67 9.14 16.22
N ALA A 433 6.55 9.82 16.02
CA ALA A 433 5.30 9.51 16.72
C ALA A 433 4.82 8.08 16.38
N ALA A 434 4.96 7.64 15.13
CA ALA A 434 4.70 6.25 14.74
C ALA A 434 5.63 5.27 15.49
N VAL A 435 6.94 5.56 15.57
CA VAL A 435 7.92 4.75 16.32
C VAL A 435 7.54 4.64 17.80
N VAL A 436 7.21 5.76 18.44
CA VAL A 436 6.79 5.77 19.86
C VAL A 436 5.54 4.91 20.05
N SER A 437 4.54 5.07 19.17
CA SER A 437 3.31 4.26 19.21
C SER A 437 3.60 2.75 19.05
N MET A 438 4.52 2.39 18.15
CA MET A 438 4.96 0.99 17.97
C MET A 438 5.74 0.44 19.17
N CYS A 439 6.61 1.24 19.79
CA CYS A 439 7.32 0.86 21.02
C CYS A 439 6.34 0.60 22.17
N VAL A 440 5.36 1.49 22.34
CA VAL A 440 4.31 1.37 23.35
C VAL A 440 3.48 0.11 23.12
N SER A 441 3.06 -0.10 21.86
CA SER A 441 2.36 -1.32 21.42
C SER A 441 3.11 -2.61 21.80
N ARG A 442 4.40 -2.65 21.49
CA ARG A 442 5.27 -3.79 21.79
C ARG A 442 5.43 -4.00 23.30
N TYR A 443 5.70 -2.94 24.05
CA TYR A 443 5.87 -3.00 25.51
C TYR A 443 4.66 -3.63 26.21
N PHE A 444 3.44 -3.21 25.83
CA PHE A 444 2.23 -3.76 26.41
C PHE A 444 1.96 -5.22 26.02
N ARG A 445 2.47 -5.69 24.87
CA ARG A 445 2.24 -7.07 24.41
C ARG A 445 3.24 -8.08 24.98
N THR A 446 4.52 -7.74 25.04
CA THR A 446 5.59 -8.65 25.48
C THR A 446 6.10 -8.38 26.90
N GLY A 447 5.66 -7.30 27.55
CA GLY A 447 6.22 -6.84 28.84
C GLY A 447 7.69 -6.38 28.75
N SER A 448 8.25 -6.35 27.53
CA SER A 448 9.62 -5.97 27.23
C SER A 448 9.71 -5.44 25.81
N ILE A 449 10.52 -4.41 25.62
CA ILE A 449 10.81 -3.80 24.31
C ILE A 449 11.82 -4.66 23.51
N LEU A 450 12.64 -5.46 24.20
CA LEU A 450 13.82 -6.14 23.62
C LEU A 450 13.66 -7.67 23.47
N ARG A 451 12.67 -8.30 24.11
CA ARG A 451 12.48 -9.77 24.07
C ARG A 451 11.09 -10.16 23.57
N GLY A 452 11.06 -11.10 22.62
CA GLY A 452 9.85 -11.73 22.09
C GLY A 452 9.79 -11.68 20.55
N LYS A 453 9.54 -12.84 19.91
CA LYS A 453 9.14 -12.91 18.51
C LYS A 453 7.68 -12.48 18.42
N CYS A 454 7.38 -11.43 17.67
CA CYS A 454 6.03 -11.00 17.32
C CYS A 454 5.88 -10.97 15.82
#